data_AF-A0A8T4RJD1-F1
#
_entry.id   AF-A0A8T4RJD1-F1
#
_cell.length_a   1.000
_cell.length_b   1.000
_cell.length_c   1.000
_cell.angle_alpha   90.00
_cell.angle_beta   90.00
_cell.angle_gamma   90.00
#
_symmetry.space_group_name_H-M   'P 1'
#
loop_
_entity.id
_entity.type
_entity.pdbx_description
1 polymer ?
#
loop_
_entity_poly.entity_id
_entity_poly.type
_entity_poly.pdbx_seq_one_letter_code
_entity_poly.pdbx_strand_id
1 'polypeptide(L)'
;MKYWKKKHSTLNRIIFRINLLKNSIKDFSVFKKVPAFIIRQFGPNLEREYGKLTILPDFSKKFVYVPLGFQPERTTSPQGDMFVDQILMIETISASLPKDWIIYVKEHPSQWWLRSGIRYSCARYKGYYRRIAKIKNVKLVPITTNTYNLIDKAQAVAVATGTAGWEALLRSKPTLAFGYPWYRDCPELFRINSVELCKSALDKINNGWKVNQQKMIYYLKCFDNVALHGSPEVFVAKKSKVSEQETRDNMFKAFVTEVENLP
;
A
#
# COMPACT_ATOMS: atom_id res chain seq x y z
N MET A 1 17.28 14.91 -18.16
CA MET A 1 17.20 15.55 -16.81
C MET A 1 17.26 17.09 -16.81
N LYS A 2 18.12 17.74 -17.64
CA LYS A 2 18.19 19.23 -17.73
C LYS A 2 16.87 19.89 -18.24
N TYR A 3 16.18 19.27 -19.20
CA TYR A 3 14.88 19.75 -19.70
C TYR A 3 13.78 19.81 -18.62
N TRP A 4 13.64 18.75 -17.82
CA TRP A 4 12.69 18.67 -16.70
C TRP A 4 12.98 19.67 -15.58
N LYS A 5 14.26 19.84 -15.21
CA LYS A 5 14.67 20.86 -14.22
C LYS A 5 14.36 22.29 -14.69
N LYS A 6 14.55 22.59 -15.99
CA LYS A 6 14.23 23.90 -16.56
C LYS A 6 12.72 24.13 -16.60
N LYS A 7 11.91 23.17 -17.03
CA LYS A 7 10.44 23.29 -17.14
C LYS A 7 9.71 23.38 -15.79
N HIS A 8 10.30 22.83 -14.73
CA HIS A 8 9.74 22.82 -13.37
C HIS A 8 10.48 23.71 -12.36
N SER A 9 11.27 24.68 -12.82
CA SER A 9 11.86 25.68 -11.92
C SER A 9 10.75 26.45 -11.17
N THR A 10 11.04 26.91 -9.96
CA THR A 10 10.12 27.71 -9.13
C THR A 10 9.56 28.89 -9.92
N LEU A 11 10.42 29.58 -10.67
CA LEU A 11 10.06 30.71 -11.52
C LEU A 11 9.09 30.32 -12.65
N ASN A 12 9.36 29.21 -13.35
CA ASN A 12 8.48 28.75 -14.43
C ASN A 12 7.13 28.23 -13.92
N ARG A 13 7.08 27.67 -12.71
CA ARG A 13 5.81 27.34 -12.04
C ARG A 13 5.00 28.59 -11.69
N ILE A 14 5.66 29.67 -11.27
CA ILE A 14 5.00 30.95 -10.97
C ILE A 14 4.46 31.57 -12.25
N ILE A 15 5.28 31.69 -13.30
CA ILE A 15 4.85 32.21 -14.61
C ILE A 15 3.68 31.42 -15.17
N PHE A 16 3.74 30.09 -15.10
CA PHE A 16 2.65 29.21 -15.53
C PHE A 16 1.35 29.46 -14.75
N ARG A 17 1.42 29.64 -13.42
CA ARG A 17 0.26 29.97 -12.58
C ARG A 17 -0.33 31.34 -12.92
N ILE A 18 0.51 32.35 -13.18
CA ILE A 18 0.07 33.69 -13.58
C ILE A 18 -0.66 33.64 -14.93
N ASN A 19 -0.10 32.92 -15.92
CA ASN A 19 -0.74 32.77 -17.22
C ASN A 19 -2.07 31.99 -17.13
N LEU A 20 -2.15 30.96 -16.29
CA LEU A 20 -3.39 30.26 -15.99
C LEU A 20 -4.47 31.18 -15.38
N LEU A 21 -4.07 32.05 -14.45
CA LEU A 21 -4.96 33.04 -13.85
C LEU A 21 -5.44 34.05 -14.88
N LYS A 22 -4.54 34.63 -15.68
CA LYS A 22 -4.89 35.58 -16.76
C LYS A 22 -5.89 34.97 -17.74
N ASN A 23 -5.64 33.75 -18.20
CA ASN A 23 -6.55 33.04 -19.11
C ASN A 23 -7.91 32.75 -18.44
N SER A 24 -7.90 32.39 -17.14
CA SER A 24 -9.14 32.11 -16.38
C SER A 24 -9.96 33.37 -16.06
N ILE A 25 -9.32 34.54 -16.00
CA ILE A 25 -10.00 35.84 -15.85
C ILE A 25 -10.63 36.22 -17.20
N LYS A 26 -9.89 36.03 -18.30
CA LYS A 26 -10.33 36.37 -19.66
C LYS A 26 -11.56 35.57 -20.12
N ASP A 27 -11.69 34.32 -19.70
CA ASP A 27 -12.83 33.44 -20.02
C ASP A 27 -13.94 33.44 -18.95
N PHE A 28 -13.86 34.36 -17.96
CA PHE A 28 -14.74 34.45 -16.78
C PHE A 28 -14.83 33.14 -15.95
N SER A 29 -14.03 32.12 -16.23
CA SER A 29 -14.06 30.85 -15.52
C SER A 29 -13.53 30.98 -14.09
N VAL A 30 -12.81 32.06 -13.78
CA VAL A 30 -12.31 32.36 -12.43
C VAL A 30 -13.46 32.40 -11.40
N PHE A 31 -14.62 32.94 -11.79
CA PHE A 31 -15.80 33.04 -10.92
C PHE A 31 -16.43 31.69 -10.60
N LYS A 32 -16.20 30.67 -11.44
CA LYS A 32 -16.57 29.27 -11.14
C LYS A 32 -15.45 28.52 -10.40
N LYS A 33 -14.19 28.76 -10.78
CA LYS A 33 -13.00 28.08 -10.24
C LYS A 33 -12.71 28.47 -8.80
N VAL A 34 -12.89 29.73 -8.41
CA VAL A 34 -12.59 30.22 -7.05
C VAL A 34 -13.55 29.63 -6.01
N PRO A 35 -14.89 29.69 -6.16
CA PRO A 35 -15.81 29.02 -5.24
C PRO A 35 -15.58 27.51 -5.19
N ALA A 36 -15.35 26.85 -6.33
CA ALA A 36 -15.03 25.43 -6.37
C ALA A 36 -13.72 25.09 -5.64
N PHE A 37 -12.72 25.97 -5.69
CA PHE A 37 -11.48 25.84 -4.94
C PHE A 37 -11.70 26.02 -3.43
N ILE A 38 -12.50 27.00 -3.02
CA ILE A 38 -12.84 27.24 -1.61
C ILE A 38 -13.64 26.06 -1.04
N ILE A 39 -14.71 25.63 -1.72
CA ILE A 39 -15.48 24.43 -1.33
C ILE A 39 -14.58 23.21 -1.26
N ARG A 40 -13.63 23.07 -2.19
CA ARG A 40 -12.65 21.98 -2.14
C ARG A 40 -11.76 22.09 -0.90
N GLN A 41 -11.16 23.25 -0.62
CA GLN A 41 -10.22 23.41 0.49
C GLN A 41 -10.89 23.35 1.86
N PHE A 42 -12.09 23.90 2.00
CA PHE A 42 -12.75 24.08 3.29
C PHE A 42 -13.94 23.14 3.50
N GLY A 43 -14.43 22.47 2.46
CA GLY A 43 -15.50 21.49 2.56
C GLY A 43 -15.06 20.13 3.14
N PRO A 44 -16.00 19.17 3.22
CA PRO A 44 -15.71 17.81 3.67
C PRO A 44 -14.78 17.13 2.68
N ASN A 45 -13.65 16.64 3.18
CA ASN A 45 -12.64 15.99 2.37
C ASN A 45 -12.15 14.69 3.01
N LEU A 46 -11.45 13.89 2.20
CA LEU A 46 -11.03 12.54 2.55
C LEU A 46 -10.09 12.52 3.76
N GLU A 47 -9.06 13.38 3.76
CA GLU A 47 -8.10 13.49 4.85
C GLU A 47 -8.75 13.90 6.18
N ARG A 48 -9.68 14.86 6.17
CA ARG A 48 -10.42 15.27 7.37
C ARG A 48 -11.38 14.20 7.85
N GLU A 49 -12.02 13.46 6.95
CA GLU A 49 -12.86 12.32 7.35
C GLU A 49 -12.02 11.26 8.06
N TYR A 50 -10.84 10.93 7.52
CA TYR A 50 -9.90 10.01 8.15
C TYR A 50 -9.44 10.53 9.52
N GLY A 51 -8.90 11.75 9.56
CA GLY A 51 -8.30 12.32 10.77
C GLY A 51 -9.28 12.48 11.95
N LYS A 52 -10.59 12.64 11.69
CA LYS A 52 -11.61 12.66 12.74
C LYS A 52 -11.86 11.30 13.40
N LEU A 53 -11.51 10.21 12.72
CA LEU A 53 -11.77 8.84 13.16
C LEU A 53 -10.53 8.14 13.71
N THR A 54 -9.35 8.73 13.54
CA THR A 54 -8.09 8.13 13.99
C THR A 54 -7.93 8.21 15.50
N ILE A 55 -7.42 7.14 16.10
CA ILE A 55 -7.02 7.09 17.50
C ILE A 55 -5.54 6.70 17.62
N LEU A 56 -4.87 7.21 18.65
CA LEU A 56 -3.50 6.78 18.93
C LEU A 56 -3.49 5.28 19.28
N PRO A 57 -2.59 4.48 18.68
CA PRO A 57 -2.55 3.05 18.95
C PRO A 57 -2.02 2.79 20.37
N ASP A 58 -2.75 1.96 21.10
CA ASP A 58 -2.29 1.30 22.31
C ASP A 58 -1.59 -0.01 21.94
N PHE A 59 -0.27 -0.05 22.15
CA PHE A 59 0.59 -1.20 21.85
C PHE A 59 0.61 -2.27 22.95
N SER A 60 -0.09 -2.07 24.07
CA SER A 60 -0.24 -3.10 25.10
C SER A 60 -1.25 -4.18 24.69
N LYS A 61 -2.18 -3.84 23.79
CA LYS A 61 -3.18 -4.76 23.25
C LYS A 61 -2.59 -5.66 22.18
N LYS A 62 -3.14 -6.87 22.05
CA LYS A 62 -2.85 -7.74 20.92
C LYS A 62 -3.60 -7.22 19.68
N PHE A 63 -2.91 -7.10 18.56
CA PHE A 63 -3.54 -6.57 17.35
C PHE A 63 -2.99 -7.18 16.06
N VAL A 64 -3.84 -7.13 15.02
CA VAL A 64 -3.47 -7.32 13.62
C VAL A 64 -3.30 -5.95 12.98
N TYR A 65 -2.17 -5.74 12.31
CA TYR A 65 -1.91 -4.52 11.56
C TYR A 65 -2.34 -4.67 10.10
N VAL A 66 -3.17 -3.74 9.62
CA VAL A 66 -3.66 -3.69 8.25
C VAL A 66 -3.26 -2.36 7.59
N PRO A 67 -2.16 -2.32 6.83
CA PRO A 67 -1.88 -1.19 5.95
C PRO A 67 -2.81 -1.24 4.75
N LEU A 68 -3.59 -0.18 4.53
CA LEU A 68 -4.36 -0.02 3.31
C LEU A 68 -3.43 0.20 2.12
N GLY A 69 -3.71 -0.47 1.02
CA GLY A 69 -3.05 -0.25 -0.26
C GLY A 69 -3.54 1.03 -0.93
N PHE A 70 -2.63 1.72 -1.62
CA PHE A 70 -2.97 2.87 -2.46
C PHE A 70 -3.94 2.44 -3.57
N GLN A 71 -4.98 3.23 -3.80
CA GLN A 71 -5.93 2.99 -4.89
C GLN A 71 -6.23 4.26 -5.70
N PRO A 72 -6.24 4.17 -7.04
CA PRO A 72 -6.06 2.94 -7.86
C PRO A 72 -4.58 2.55 -8.07
N GLU A 73 -4.24 1.25 -7.97
CA GLU A 73 -2.89 0.69 -8.24
C GLU A 73 -2.96 -0.78 -8.70
N ARG A 74 -2.00 -1.26 -9.51
CA ARG A 74 -1.92 -2.67 -9.96
C ARG A 74 -1.93 -3.67 -8.79
N THR A 75 -1.22 -3.33 -7.73
CA THR A 75 -1.05 -4.16 -6.53
C THR A 75 -2.37 -4.41 -5.81
N THR A 76 -3.32 -3.48 -5.90
CA THR A 76 -4.67 -3.66 -5.36
C THR A 76 -5.63 -4.20 -6.41
N SER A 77 -5.56 -3.69 -7.65
CA SER A 77 -6.39 -4.11 -8.77
C SER A 77 -5.52 -4.34 -10.02
N PRO A 78 -5.36 -5.58 -10.52
CA PRO A 78 -6.12 -6.78 -10.18
C PRO A 78 -5.49 -7.67 -9.09
N GLN A 79 -4.27 -7.38 -8.61
CA GLN A 79 -3.54 -8.36 -7.79
C GLN A 79 -4.17 -8.61 -6.41
N GLY A 80 -5.07 -7.75 -5.93
CA GLY A 80 -5.86 -7.99 -4.71
C GLY A 80 -7.02 -8.95 -4.90
N ASP A 81 -7.34 -9.35 -6.14
CA ASP A 81 -8.47 -10.21 -6.49
C ASP A 81 -9.79 -9.73 -5.84
N MET A 82 -10.59 -10.59 -5.22
CA MET A 82 -11.80 -10.22 -4.49
C MET A 82 -11.55 -9.20 -3.35
N PHE A 83 -10.33 -9.17 -2.80
CA PHE A 83 -9.90 -8.22 -1.76
C PHE A 83 -9.38 -6.89 -2.33
N VAL A 84 -9.62 -6.62 -3.62
CA VAL A 84 -9.60 -5.25 -4.15
C VAL A 84 -10.54 -4.34 -3.35
N ASP A 85 -11.66 -4.89 -2.83
CA ASP A 85 -12.40 -4.28 -1.75
C ASP A 85 -11.65 -4.52 -0.43
N GLN A 86 -10.84 -3.53 -0.04
CA GLN A 86 -10.08 -3.61 1.21
C GLN A 86 -10.96 -3.61 2.45
N ILE A 87 -12.22 -3.15 2.35
CA ILE A 87 -13.16 -3.26 3.47
C ILE A 87 -13.56 -4.73 3.66
N LEU A 88 -13.79 -5.48 2.58
CA LEU A 88 -14.05 -6.92 2.64
C LEU A 88 -12.89 -7.65 3.35
N MET A 89 -11.64 -7.32 3.03
CA MET A 89 -10.47 -7.87 3.72
C MET A 89 -10.52 -7.61 5.24
N ILE A 90 -10.85 -6.38 5.64
CA ILE A 90 -10.96 -6.00 7.06
C ILE A 90 -12.13 -6.74 7.74
N GLU A 91 -13.27 -6.87 7.06
CA GLU A 91 -14.44 -7.63 7.54
C GLU A 91 -14.10 -9.11 7.73
N THR A 92 -13.37 -9.73 6.79
CA THR A 92 -12.86 -11.11 6.91
C THR A 92 -11.97 -11.30 8.13
N ILE A 93 -11.02 -10.39 8.37
CA ILE A 93 -10.13 -10.44 9.54
C ILE A 93 -10.95 -10.25 10.82
N SER A 94 -11.89 -9.28 10.82
CA SER A 94 -12.75 -9.01 11.98
C SER A 94 -13.63 -10.20 12.37
N ALA A 95 -14.12 -10.96 11.38
CA ALA A 95 -14.91 -12.17 11.62
C ALA A 95 -14.07 -13.33 12.17
N SER A 96 -12.76 -13.31 11.91
CA SER A 96 -11.81 -14.39 12.23
C SER A 96 -10.97 -14.10 13.48
N LEU A 97 -11.17 -12.93 14.10
CA LEU A 97 -10.26 -12.38 15.10
C LEU A 97 -10.37 -13.13 16.45
N PRO A 98 -9.24 -13.55 17.07
CA PRO A 98 -9.25 -14.12 18.41
C PRO A 98 -9.84 -13.15 19.45
N LYS A 99 -10.29 -13.70 20.58
CA LYS A 99 -10.84 -12.90 21.68
C LYS A 99 -9.80 -11.87 22.17
N ASP A 100 -10.26 -10.67 22.47
CA ASP A 100 -9.48 -9.54 23.02
C ASP A 100 -8.43 -8.93 22.07
N TRP A 101 -8.38 -9.38 20.82
CA TRP A 101 -7.56 -8.76 19.79
C TRP A 101 -8.30 -7.61 19.11
N ILE A 102 -7.55 -6.67 18.55
CA ILE A 102 -8.08 -5.56 17.75
C ILE A 102 -7.37 -5.47 16.39
N ILE A 103 -7.92 -4.67 15.49
CA ILE A 103 -7.34 -4.43 14.17
C ILE A 103 -6.96 -2.96 14.08
N TYR A 104 -5.68 -2.68 13.86
CA TYR A 104 -5.21 -1.34 13.53
C TYR A 104 -5.09 -1.18 12.03
N VAL A 105 -5.92 -0.29 11.48
CA VAL A 105 -5.93 0.05 10.04
C VAL A 105 -5.22 1.37 9.84
N LYS A 106 -4.26 1.41 8.91
CA LYS A 106 -3.52 2.63 8.54
C LYS A 106 -3.64 2.92 7.05
N GLU A 107 -4.03 4.14 6.70
CA GLU A 107 -4.06 4.58 5.30
C GLU A 107 -2.66 4.80 4.71
N HIS A 108 -2.54 4.61 3.40
CA HIS A 108 -1.30 4.84 2.67
C HIS A 108 -1.01 6.35 2.50
N PRO A 109 0.20 6.85 2.82
CA PRO A 109 0.58 8.26 2.61
C PRO A 109 0.33 8.76 1.18
N SER A 110 0.60 7.92 0.18
CA SER A 110 0.33 8.25 -1.23
C SER A 110 -1.12 8.56 -1.55
N GLN A 111 -2.06 8.06 -0.75
CA GLN A 111 -3.47 8.37 -0.95
C GLN A 111 -3.71 9.88 -0.82
N TRP A 112 -2.93 10.58 0.01
CA TRP A 112 -3.02 12.03 0.17
C TRP A 112 -2.35 12.81 -0.95
N TRP A 113 -1.47 12.18 -1.74
CA TRP A 113 -0.90 12.84 -2.92
C TRP A 113 -1.89 12.83 -4.08
N LEU A 114 -2.75 11.81 -4.17
CA LEU A 114 -3.77 11.73 -5.20
C LEU A 114 -4.79 12.87 -5.03
N ARG A 115 -4.89 13.72 -6.07
CA ARG A 115 -5.81 14.87 -6.08
C ARG A 115 -5.67 15.79 -4.86
N SER A 116 -4.46 15.83 -4.29
CA SER A 116 -4.09 16.59 -3.09
C SER A 116 -4.78 16.12 -1.80
N GLY A 117 -5.25 14.87 -1.70
CA GLY A 117 -5.83 14.30 -0.46
C GLY A 117 -7.22 14.85 -0.09
N ILE A 118 -7.68 15.80 -0.89
CA ILE A 118 -8.89 16.57 -0.61
C ILE A 118 -10.11 15.99 -1.33
N ARG A 119 -9.93 15.15 -2.36
CA ARG A 119 -11.04 14.62 -3.17
C ARG A 119 -11.30 13.15 -2.88
N TYR A 120 -12.57 12.83 -2.70
CA TYR A 120 -13.05 11.46 -2.81
C TYR A 120 -12.77 10.91 -4.21
N SER A 121 -12.61 9.59 -4.28
CA SER A 121 -12.47 8.82 -5.51
C SER A 121 -13.45 7.65 -5.49
N CYS A 122 -13.54 6.91 -6.60
CA CYS A 122 -14.31 5.66 -6.64
C CYS A 122 -13.84 4.67 -5.56
N ALA A 123 -12.53 4.58 -5.31
CA ALA A 123 -11.95 3.69 -4.30
C ALA A 123 -11.96 4.24 -2.86
N ARG A 124 -12.12 5.56 -2.71
CA ARG A 124 -12.20 6.26 -1.42
C ARG A 124 -13.36 7.25 -1.46
N TYR A 125 -14.57 6.70 -1.43
CA TYR A 125 -15.81 7.47 -1.47
C TYR A 125 -16.13 8.13 -0.13
N LYS A 126 -17.06 9.08 -0.12
CA LYS A 126 -17.49 9.75 1.11
C LYS A 126 -18.15 8.74 2.05
N GLY A 127 -17.62 8.59 3.26
CA GLY A 127 -18.09 7.58 4.21
C GLY A 127 -17.29 6.28 4.22
N TYR A 128 -16.28 6.15 3.36
CA TYR A 128 -15.41 4.98 3.31
C TYR A 128 -14.78 4.67 4.68
N TYR A 129 -14.17 5.67 5.33
CA TYR A 129 -13.56 5.47 6.64
C TYR A 129 -14.59 5.32 7.76
N ARG A 130 -15.75 5.97 7.63
CA ARG A 130 -16.88 5.73 8.55
C ARG A 130 -17.36 4.27 8.48
N ARG A 131 -17.36 3.64 7.29
CA ARG A 131 -17.69 2.23 7.15
C ARG A 131 -16.65 1.36 7.85
N ILE A 132 -15.36 1.62 7.65
CA ILE A 132 -14.28 0.89 8.34
C ILE A 132 -14.39 1.03 9.86
N ALA A 133 -14.60 2.24 10.37
CA ALA A 133 -14.68 2.51 11.81
C ALA A 133 -15.91 1.87 12.50
N LYS A 134 -16.94 1.49 11.73
CA LYS A 134 -18.11 0.76 12.24
C LYS A 134 -17.87 -0.75 12.39
N ILE A 135 -16.83 -1.29 11.76
CA ILE A 135 -16.50 -2.71 11.89
C ILE A 135 -16.04 -2.98 13.33
N LYS A 136 -16.53 -4.09 13.90
CA LYS A 136 -16.21 -4.50 15.27
C LYS A 136 -14.69 -4.66 15.43
N ASN A 137 -14.15 -4.25 16.57
CA ASN A 137 -12.72 -4.38 16.92
C ASN A 137 -11.74 -3.63 16.00
N VAL A 138 -12.21 -2.83 15.03
CA VAL A 138 -11.37 -2.06 14.12
C VAL A 138 -11.14 -0.65 14.63
N LYS A 139 -9.89 -0.18 14.53
CA LYS A 139 -9.46 1.17 14.89
C LYS A 139 -8.55 1.73 13.79
N LEU A 140 -8.86 2.96 13.34
CA LEU A 140 -8.00 3.69 12.41
C LEU A 140 -6.88 4.37 13.19
N VAL A 141 -5.64 4.32 12.68
CA VAL A 141 -4.49 4.97 13.33
C VAL A 141 -4.00 6.17 12.52
N PRO A 142 -3.42 7.22 13.14
CA PRO A 142 -2.89 8.36 12.42
C PRO A 142 -1.89 7.95 11.33
N ILE A 143 -1.94 8.64 10.19
CA ILE A 143 -1.03 8.35 9.07
C ILE A 143 0.45 8.58 9.43
N THR A 144 0.69 9.46 10.41
CA THR A 144 2.00 9.78 10.98
C THR A 144 2.54 8.70 11.92
N THR A 145 1.73 7.72 12.32
CA THR A 145 2.16 6.60 13.16
C THR A 145 3.27 5.82 12.47
N ASN A 146 4.37 5.51 13.16
CA ASN A 146 5.48 4.77 12.56
C ASN A 146 5.04 3.35 12.12
N THR A 147 5.20 3.04 10.83
CA THR A 147 4.80 1.74 10.25
C THR A 147 5.61 0.58 10.84
N TYR A 148 6.91 0.77 11.08
CA TYR A 148 7.75 -0.28 11.66
C TYR A 148 7.37 -0.60 13.09
N ASN A 149 6.99 0.40 13.90
CA ASN A 149 6.47 0.15 15.24
C ASN A 149 5.17 -0.66 15.21
N LEU A 150 4.28 -0.39 14.24
CA LEU A 150 3.07 -1.17 14.04
C LEU A 150 3.39 -2.61 13.67
N ILE A 151 4.32 -2.84 12.74
CA ILE A 151 4.78 -4.19 12.35
C ILE A 151 5.41 -4.92 13.54
N ASP A 152 6.35 -4.27 14.24
CA ASP A 152 7.14 -4.90 15.31
C ASP A 152 6.30 -5.26 16.53
N LYS A 153 5.21 -4.54 16.80
CA LYS A 153 4.30 -4.81 17.93
C LYS A 153 3.08 -5.64 17.54
N ALA A 154 2.77 -5.76 16.25
CA ALA A 154 1.66 -6.59 15.80
C ALA A 154 1.88 -8.08 16.11
N GLN A 155 0.77 -8.78 16.31
CA GLN A 155 0.73 -10.24 16.34
C GLN A 155 0.80 -10.80 14.91
N ALA A 156 0.18 -10.10 13.97
CA ALA A 156 0.23 -10.41 12.54
C ALA A 156 0.08 -9.14 11.70
N VAL A 157 0.63 -9.16 10.49
CA VAL A 157 0.42 -8.11 9.48
C VAL A 157 -0.42 -8.69 8.36
N ALA A 158 -1.54 -8.05 8.03
CA ALA A 158 -2.45 -8.51 6.99
C ALA A 158 -2.45 -7.52 5.82
N VAL A 159 -2.18 -8.02 4.62
CA VAL A 159 -2.08 -7.21 3.41
C VAL A 159 -2.87 -7.84 2.27
N ALA A 160 -3.38 -7.02 1.36
CA ALA A 160 -3.76 -7.51 0.03
C ALA A 160 -2.49 -8.02 -0.68
N THR A 161 -1.57 -7.11 -1.00
CA THR A 161 -0.29 -7.43 -1.69
C THR A 161 0.87 -6.49 -1.34
N GLY A 162 0.64 -5.50 -0.48
CA GLY A 162 1.56 -4.37 -0.26
C GLY A 162 2.93 -4.79 0.30
N THR A 163 3.93 -3.94 0.12
CA THR A 163 5.31 -4.19 0.58
C THR A 163 5.42 -4.38 2.10
N ALA A 164 4.50 -3.81 2.87
CA ALA A 164 4.46 -3.98 4.31
C ALA A 164 4.35 -5.46 4.76
N GLY A 165 3.74 -6.33 3.95
CA GLY A 165 3.72 -7.77 4.23
C GLY A 165 5.09 -8.43 4.05
N TRP A 166 5.88 -7.96 3.09
CA TRP A 166 7.27 -8.38 2.90
C TRP A 166 8.18 -7.88 4.03
N GLU A 167 8.04 -6.60 4.39
CA GLU A 167 8.74 -6.01 5.53
C GLU A 167 8.45 -6.76 6.84
N ALA A 168 7.20 -7.20 7.03
CA ALA A 168 6.79 -8.02 8.18
C ALA A 168 7.45 -9.40 8.18
N LEU A 169 7.46 -10.11 7.04
CA LEU A 169 8.13 -11.41 6.92
C LEU A 169 9.63 -11.32 7.26
N LEU A 170 10.33 -10.31 6.73
CA LEU A 170 11.74 -10.08 7.02
C LEU A 170 12.00 -9.75 8.50
N ARG A 171 11.00 -9.19 9.19
CA ARG A 171 11.01 -8.94 10.65
C ARG A 171 10.50 -10.12 11.47
N SER A 172 10.38 -11.31 10.86
CA SER A 172 9.87 -12.53 11.50
C SER A 172 8.47 -12.37 12.09
N LYS A 173 7.64 -11.52 11.47
CA LYS A 173 6.24 -11.32 11.85
C LYS A 173 5.34 -12.18 10.97
N PRO A 174 4.36 -12.88 11.56
CA PRO A 174 3.35 -13.59 10.80
C PRO A 174 2.65 -12.65 9.81
N THR A 175 2.59 -13.05 8.55
CA THR A 175 1.98 -12.26 7.48
C THR A 175 0.81 -13.02 6.86
N LEU A 176 -0.35 -12.36 6.80
CA LEU A 176 -1.54 -12.83 6.10
C LEU A 176 -1.61 -12.11 4.75
N ALA A 177 -1.55 -12.85 3.66
CA ALA A 177 -1.69 -12.31 2.31
C ALA A 177 -3.03 -12.71 1.71
N PHE A 178 -3.83 -11.71 1.36
CA PHE A 178 -5.17 -11.88 0.81
C PHE A 178 -5.21 -11.90 -0.72
N GLY A 179 -4.24 -11.23 -1.36
CA GLY A 179 -4.10 -11.19 -2.80
C GLY A 179 -2.93 -12.04 -3.32
N TYR A 180 -2.36 -11.59 -4.42
CA TYR A 180 -1.30 -12.24 -5.18
C TYR A 180 -0.02 -11.38 -5.20
N PRO A 181 0.63 -11.13 -4.04
CA PRO A 181 1.94 -10.50 -4.02
C PRO A 181 2.98 -11.41 -4.68
N TRP A 182 4.06 -10.83 -5.18
CA TRP A 182 5.16 -11.58 -5.81
C TRP A 182 5.84 -12.56 -4.85
N TYR A 183 5.74 -12.32 -3.53
CA TYR A 183 6.30 -13.18 -2.47
C TYR A 183 5.28 -14.16 -1.87
N ARG A 184 4.13 -14.38 -2.53
CA ARG A 184 3.06 -15.27 -2.02
C ARG A 184 3.48 -16.72 -1.82
N ASP A 185 4.52 -17.15 -2.53
CA ASP A 185 5.09 -18.51 -2.45
C ASP A 185 6.10 -18.68 -1.31
N CYS A 186 6.27 -17.66 -0.48
CA CYS A 186 7.00 -17.79 0.77
C CYS A 186 6.31 -18.80 1.70
N PRO A 187 7.02 -19.82 2.22
CA PRO A 187 6.43 -20.88 3.05
C PRO A 187 5.97 -20.38 4.44
N GLU A 188 6.49 -19.24 4.89
CA GLU A 188 6.18 -18.64 6.20
C GLU A 188 5.05 -17.60 6.12
N LEU A 189 4.34 -17.53 4.99
CA LEU A 189 3.23 -16.62 4.73
C LEU A 189 1.92 -17.40 4.66
N PHE A 190 0.87 -16.87 5.30
CA PHE A 190 -0.47 -17.45 5.24
C PHE A 190 -1.26 -16.86 4.09
N ARG A 191 -1.66 -17.70 3.13
CA ARG A 191 -2.55 -17.29 2.03
C ARG A 191 -3.98 -17.37 2.49
N ILE A 192 -4.70 -16.26 2.40
CA ILE A 192 -6.07 -16.14 2.88
C ILE A 192 -6.98 -15.83 1.71
N ASN A 193 -7.96 -16.69 1.46
CA ASN A 193 -9.05 -16.44 0.51
C ASN A 193 -10.44 -16.63 1.12
N SER A 194 -10.51 -17.03 2.39
CA SER A 194 -11.77 -17.29 3.10
C SER A 194 -11.66 -16.97 4.59
N VAL A 195 -12.82 -16.89 5.26
CA VAL A 195 -12.91 -16.66 6.71
C VAL A 195 -12.29 -17.83 7.49
N GLU A 196 -12.50 -19.06 7.03
CA GLU A 196 -12.02 -20.28 7.69
C GLU A 196 -10.50 -20.35 7.70
N LEU A 197 -9.85 -20.04 6.56
CA LEU A 197 -8.39 -19.97 6.48
C LEU A 197 -7.84 -18.83 7.31
N CYS A 198 -8.50 -17.67 7.31
CA CYS A 198 -8.10 -16.53 8.13
C CYS A 198 -8.13 -16.88 9.62
N LYS A 199 -9.21 -17.53 10.06
CA LYS A 199 -9.40 -17.98 11.44
C LYS A 199 -8.34 -19.02 11.83
N SER A 200 -8.14 -20.05 11.00
CA SER A 200 -7.11 -21.07 11.23
C SER A 200 -5.71 -20.46 11.37
N ALA A 201 -5.36 -19.50 10.51
CA ALA A 201 -4.08 -18.80 10.59
C ALA A 201 -3.95 -17.98 11.89
N LEU A 202 -4.98 -17.20 12.25
CA LEU A 202 -4.96 -16.38 13.47
C LEU A 202 -4.95 -17.23 14.74
N ASP A 203 -5.68 -18.34 14.79
CA ASP A 203 -5.66 -19.29 15.91
C ASP A 203 -4.28 -19.93 16.07
N LYS A 204 -3.65 -20.34 14.96
CA LYS A 204 -2.28 -20.85 14.95
C LYS A 204 -1.28 -19.83 15.49
N ILE A 205 -1.40 -18.57 15.08
CA ILE A 205 -0.56 -17.47 15.58
C ILE A 205 -0.82 -17.22 17.08
N ASN A 206 -2.08 -17.22 17.50
CA ASN A 206 -2.46 -17.03 18.91
C ASN A 206 -1.92 -18.17 19.80
N ASN A 207 -1.83 -19.39 19.27
CA ASN A 207 -1.22 -20.56 19.92
C ASN A 207 0.32 -20.54 19.90
N GLY A 208 0.95 -19.43 19.53
CA GLY A 208 2.39 -19.23 19.66
C GLY A 208 3.22 -19.58 18.44
N TRP A 209 2.60 -19.79 17.28
CA TRP A 209 3.35 -19.98 16.03
C TRP A 209 4.20 -18.76 15.69
N LYS A 210 5.42 -19.01 15.21
CA LYS A 210 6.39 -17.99 14.82
C LYS A 210 7.00 -18.34 13.46
N VAL A 211 7.34 -17.30 12.72
CA VAL A 211 8.07 -17.39 11.45
C VAL A 211 9.43 -18.04 11.69
N ASN A 212 9.76 -19.06 10.89
CA ASN A 212 11.07 -19.70 10.90
C ASN A 212 12.05 -18.94 10.00
N GLN A 213 13.04 -18.28 10.62
CA GLN A 213 14.06 -17.50 9.91
C GLN A 213 14.91 -18.34 8.95
N GLN A 214 15.20 -19.60 9.28
CA GLN A 214 15.99 -20.47 8.40
C GLN A 214 15.23 -20.77 7.11
N LYS A 215 13.93 -21.04 7.19
CA LYS A 215 13.07 -21.23 6.00
C LYS A 215 12.95 -19.95 5.18
N MET A 216 12.92 -18.78 5.82
CA MET A 216 13.00 -17.50 5.12
C MET A 216 14.31 -17.34 4.35
N ILE A 217 15.45 -17.70 4.95
CA ILE A 217 16.76 -17.64 4.28
C ILE A 217 16.80 -18.60 3.08
N TYR A 218 16.28 -19.82 3.22
CA TYR A 218 16.18 -20.76 2.09
C TYR A 218 15.30 -20.21 0.98
N TYR A 219 14.14 -19.65 1.31
CA TYR A 219 13.27 -19.00 0.33
C TYR A 219 13.99 -17.87 -0.40
N LEU A 220 14.69 -17.00 0.32
CA LEU A 220 15.48 -15.91 -0.27
C LEU A 220 16.58 -16.44 -1.20
N LYS A 221 17.26 -17.52 -0.81
CA LYS A 221 18.30 -18.11 -1.66
C LYS A 221 17.72 -18.74 -2.93
N CYS A 222 16.59 -19.43 -2.82
CA CYS A 222 15.88 -19.96 -3.98
C CYS A 222 15.39 -18.82 -4.89
N PHE A 223 14.83 -17.76 -4.31
CA PHE A 223 14.38 -16.58 -5.03
C PHE A 223 15.53 -15.89 -5.78
N ASP A 224 16.67 -15.67 -5.13
CA ASP A 224 17.89 -15.12 -5.72
C ASP A 224 18.37 -15.96 -6.93
N ASN A 225 18.33 -17.29 -6.80
CA ASN A 225 18.77 -18.18 -7.88
C ASN A 225 17.87 -18.15 -9.14
N VAL A 226 16.59 -17.78 -9.01
CA VAL A 226 15.64 -17.72 -10.13
C VAL A 226 15.35 -16.28 -10.57
N ALA A 227 15.75 -15.29 -9.79
CA ALA A 227 15.51 -13.89 -10.08
C ALA A 227 16.42 -13.39 -11.21
N LEU A 228 15.90 -12.46 -11.99
CA LEU A 228 16.69 -11.74 -12.98
C LEU A 228 17.32 -10.52 -12.32
N HIS A 229 18.65 -10.45 -12.38
CA HIS A 229 19.40 -9.35 -11.78
C HIS A 229 19.40 -8.16 -12.73
N GLY A 230 18.77 -7.06 -12.31
CA GLY A 230 18.67 -5.86 -13.12
C GLY A 230 18.07 -4.68 -12.37
N SER A 231 18.30 -3.47 -12.88
CA SER A 231 17.70 -2.24 -12.36
C SER A 231 16.79 -1.60 -13.41
N PRO A 232 15.49 -1.93 -13.45
CA PRO A 232 14.58 -1.45 -14.49
C PRO A 232 14.31 0.06 -14.41
N GLU A 233 14.56 0.68 -13.26
CA GLU A 233 14.31 2.09 -13.02
C GLU A 233 15.60 2.90 -12.99
N VAL A 234 15.66 3.96 -13.81
CA VAL A 234 16.83 4.85 -13.95
C VAL A 234 17.27 5.48 -12.62
N PHE A 235 16.32 5.72 -11.70
CA PHE A 235 16.61 6.29 -10.39
C PHE A 235 17.15 5.26 -9.39
N VAL A 236 16.87 3.97 -9.59
CA VAL A 236 17.43 2.88 -8.79
C VAL A 236 18.79 2.42 -9.34
N ALA A 237 19.05 2.64 -10.64
CA ALA A 237 20.29 2.23 -11.31
C ALA A 237 21.55 2.80 -10.63
N LYS A 238 21.46 4.02 -10.09
CA LYS A 238 22.58 4.66 -9.36
C LYS A 238 22.96 3.96 -8.05
N LYS A 239 22.05 3.17 -7.49
CA LYS A 239 22.27 2.38 -6.26
C LYS A 239 22.47 0.89 -6.55
N SER A 240 22.27 0.48 -7.80
CA SER A 240 22.45 -0.89 -8.24
C SER A 240 23.93 -1.20 -8.40
N LYS A 241 24.30 -2.46 -8.10
CA LYS A 241 25.61 -3.01 -8.44
C LYS A 241 25.67 -3.50 -9.89
N VAL A 242 24.51 -3.67 -10.52
CA VAL A 242 24.35 -4.16 -11.89
C VAL A 242 24.35 -2.96 -12.83
N SER A 243 25.18 -3.03 -13.87
CA SER A 243 25.26 -1.95 -14.88
C SER A 243 23.99 -1.86 -15.73
N GLU A 244 23.78 -0.74 -16.43
CA GLU A 244 22.65 -0.60 -17.36
C GLU A 244 22.75 -1.59 -18.53
N GLN A 245 23.97 -1.83 -19.02
CA GLN A 245 24.22 -2.81 -20.08
C GLN A 245 23.91 -4.22 -19.59
N GLU A 246 24.43 -4.60 -18.42
CA GLU A 246 24.16 -5.92 -17.81
C GLU A 246 22.68 -6.12 -17.50
N THR A 247 21.98 -5.08 -17.05
CA THR A 247 20.51 -5.12 -16.87
C THR A 247 19.81 -5.41 -18.20
N ARG A 248 20.19 -4.72 -19.28
CA ARG A 248 19.62 -4.95 -20.61
C ARG A 248 19.87 -6.37 -21.10
N ASP A 249 21.10 -6.85 -20.96
CA ASP A 249 21.51 -8.17 -21.43
C ASP A 249 20.78 -9.28 -20.65
N ASN A 250 20.69 -9.16 -19.32
CA ASN A 250 19.96 -10.10 -18.47
C ASN A 250 18.45 -10.12 -18.79
N MET A 251 17.83 -8.95 -18.95
CA MET A 251 16.41 -8.87 -19.32
C MET A 251 16.17 -9.42 -20.72
N PHE A 252 17.00 -9.07 -21.70
CA PHE A 252 16.88 -9.56 -23.07
C PHE A 252 17.00 -11.08 -23.12
N LYS A 253 18.03 -11.64 -22.48
CA LYS A 253 18.22 -13.09 -22.38
C LYS A 253 17.00 -13.79 -21.80
N ALA A 254 16.45 -13.26 -20.72
CA ALA A 254 15.26 -13.84 -20.09
C ALA A 254 14.02 -13.80 -20.99
N PHE A 255 13.79 -12.68 -21.69
CA PHE A 255 12.69 -12.59 -22.65
C PHE A 255 12.85 -13.58 -23.81
N VAL A 256 14.05 -13.70 -24.37
CA VAL A 256 14.34 -14.67 -25.44
C VAL A 256 14.10 -16.09 -24.96
N THR A 257 14.62 -16.45 -23.79
CA THR A 257 14.41 -17.79 -23.21
C THR A 257 12.92 -18.08 -22.96
N GLU A 258 12.14 -17.10 -22.48
CA GLU A 258 10.70 -17.30 -22.29
C GLU A 258 9.98 -17.51 -23.62
N VAL A 259 10.30 -16.69 -24.64
CA VAL A 259 9.71 -16.79 -25.98
C VAL A 259 10.06 -18.09 -26.68
N GLU A 260 11.30 -18.55 -26.56
CA GLU A 260 11.76 -19.84 -27.11
C GLU A 260 11.09 -21.06 -26.45
N ASN A 261 10.65 -20.91 -25.20
CA ASN A 261 9.96 -21.96 -24.45
C ASN A 261 8.42 -21.86 -24.54
N LEU A 262 7.88 -20.90 -25.31
CA LEU A 262 6.44 -20.85 -25.56
C LEU A 262 6.02 -22.05 -26.43
N PRO A 263 4.94 -22.77 -26.05
CA PRO A 263 4.43 -23.91 -26.80
C PRO A 263 3.80 -23.51 -28.15
#